data_AF-A0AAP0E432-F1
#
_entry.id   AF-A0AAP0E432-F1
#
_cell.length_a   1.000
_cell.length_b   1.000
_cell.length_c   1.000
_cell.angle_alpha   90.00
_cell.angle_beta   90.00
_cell.angle_gamma   90.00
#
_symmetry.space_group_name_H-M   'P 1'
#
loop_
_entity.id
_entity.type
_entity.pdbx_description
1 polymer ?
#
loop_
_entity_poly.entity_id
_entity_poly.type
_entity_poly.pdbx_seq_one_letter_code
_entity_poly.pdbx_strand_id
1 'polypeptide(L)'
;MSQEKLHRVLRIEDRLRAEISSYTLERDADVWWRMIVATHGEFETWDAFKQKFYQQYFLLSVMMRLRREFMDLRQGPEQTVMHYMDRYDYL
;
A
#
# COMPACT_ATOMS: atom_id res chain seq x y z
N MET A 1 8.10 10.93 -1.91
CA MET A 1 7.05 11.32 -0.93
C MET A 1 5.92 10.31 -1.09
N SER A 2 5.42 9.67 -0.02
CA SER A 2 4.32 8.70 -0.16
C SER A 2 3.01 9.43 -0.47
N GLN A 3 2.17 8.84 -1.33
CA GLN A 3 0.87 9.40 -1.71
C GLN A 3 0.00 9.73 -0.48
N GLU A 4 0.00 8.88 0.53
CA GLU A 4 -0.74 9.13 1.78
C GLU A 4 -0.26 10.37 2.54
N LYS A 5 1.05 10.66 2.52
CA LYS A 5 1.59 11.87 3.15
C LYS A 5 1.11 13.12 2.42
N LEU A 6 1.07 13.08 1.08
CA LEU A 6 0.56 14.18 0.26
C LEU A 6 -0.93 14.43 0.55
N HIS A 7 -1.75 13.37 0.55
CA HIS A 7 -3.18 13.46 0.84
C HIS A 7 -3.46 14.07 2.20
N ARG A 8 -2.69 13.66 3.23
CA ARG A 8 -2.83 14.17 4.60
C ARG A 8 -2.46 15.65 4.70
N VAL A 9 -1.36 16.06 4.08
CA VAL A 9 -0.91 17.46 4.11
C VAL A 9 -1.91 18.37 3.39
N LEU A 10 -2.42 17.93 2.26
CA LEU A 10 -3.36 18.70 1.44
C LEU A 10 -4.83 18.59 1.89
N ARG A 11 -5.13 17.78 2.91
CA ARG A 11 -6.49 17.52 3.42
C ARG A 11 -7.48 17.13 2.31
N ILE A 12 -7.02 16.29 1.39
CA ILE A 12 -7.82 15.83 0.24
C ILE A 12 -8.99 14.99 0.74
N GLU A 13 -10.18 15.34 0.25
CA GLU A 13 -11.42 14.59 0.47
C GLU A 13 -11.29 13.13 0.01
N ASP A 14 -12.00 12.23 0.67
CA ASP A 14 -11.74 10.79 0.53
C ASP A 14 -12.03 10.26 -0.88
N ARG A 15 -13.08 10.77 -1.53
CA ARG A 15 -13.39 10.47 -2.93
C ARG A 15 -12.28 10.96 -3.86
N LEU A 16 -11.91 12.24 -3.74
CA LEU A 16 -10.87 12.85 -4.58
C LEU A 16 -9.51 12.16 -4.37
N ARG A 17 -9.28 11.61 -3.19
CA ARG A 17 -8.10 10.79 -2.89
C ARG A 17 -8.05 9.52 -3.73
N ALA A 18 -9.17 8.80 -3.83
CA ALA A 18 -9.28 7.61 -4.68
C ALA A 18 -9.08 7.95 -6.15
N GLU A 19 -9.70 9.04 -6.62
CA GLU A 19 -9.56 9.53 -8.00
C GLU A 19 -8.10 9.88 -8.32
N ILE A 20 -7.47 10.77 -7.55
CA ILE A 20 -6.06 11.17 -7.77
C ILE A 20 -5.13 9.96 -7.75
N SER A 21 -5.32 9.04 -6.80
CA SER A 21 -4.47 7.85 -6.71
C SER A 21 -4.61 6.94 -7.92
N SER A 22 -5.82 6.80 -8.47
CA SER A 22 -6.03 6.05 -9.71
C SER A 22 -5.29 6.66 -10.91
N TYR A 23 -5.23 7.99 -10.99
CA TYR A 23 -4.50 8.70 -12.03
C TYR A 23 -2.98 8.57 -11.90
N THR A 24 -2.47 8.19 -10.72
CA THR A 24 -1.03 7.97 -10.49
C THR A 24 -0.59 6.55 -10.78
N LEU A 25 -1.50 5.65 -11.17
CA LEU A 25 -1.15 4.31 -11.61
C LEU A 25 -0.46 4.38 -12.98
N GLU A 26 0.52 3.51 -13.19
CA GLU A 26 1.30 3.47 -14.43
C GLU A 26 1.28 2.07 -15.04
N ARG A 27 1.44 2.01 -16.37
CA ARG A 27 1.61 0.78 -17.14
C ARG A 27 0.47 -0.22 -16.87
N ASP A 28 0.80 -1.46 -16.51
CA ASP A 28 -0.15 -2.54 -16.30
C ASP A 28 -1.17 -2.23 -15.19
N ALA A 29 -0.78 -1.40 -14.20
CA ALA A 29 -1.68 -1.01 -13.12
C ALA A 29 -2.78 -0.05 -13.56
N ASP A 30 -2.46 0.90 -14.44
CA ASP A 30 -3.46 1.79 -15.02
C ASP A 30 -4.42 1.01 -15.95
N VAL A 31 -3.88 0.13 -16.80
CA VAL A 31 -4.70 -0.71 -17.69
C VAL A 31 -5.66 -1.60 -16.89
N TRP A 32 -5.14 -2.28 -15.86
CA TRP A 32 -5.96 -3.11 -14.97
C TRP A 32 -7.03 -2.29 -14.24
N TRP A 33 -6.67 -1.12 -13.70
CA TRP A 33 -7.61 -0.29 -12.95
C TRP A 33 -8.76 0.19 -13.81
N ARG A 34 -8.49 0.64 -15.05
CA ARG A 34 -9.52 1.03 -16.02
C ARG A 34 -10.49 -0.12 -16.33
N MET A 35 -10.01 -1.36 -16.43
CA MET A 35 -10.89 -2.53 -16.60
C MET A 35 -11.77 -2.79 -15.38
N ILE A 36 -11.21 -2.67 -14.17
CA ILE A 36 -11.97 -2.85 -12.93
C ILE A 36 -13.09 -1.80 -12.81
N VAL A 37 -12.79 -0.53 -13.06
CA VAL A 37 -13.78 0.56 -13.03
C VAL A 37 -14.86 0.35 -14.10
N ALA A 38 -14.48 -0.05 -15.32
CA ALA A 38 -15.45 -0.36 -16.37
C ALA A 38 -16.40 -1.52 -16.00
N THR A 39 -15.95 -2.46 -15.17
CA THR A 39 -16.72 -3.65 -14.79
C THR A 39 -17.54 -3.45 -13.50
N HIS A 40 -17.01 -2.71 -12.52
CA HIS A 40 -17.57 -2.61 -11.18
C HIS A 40 -18.09 -1.20 -10.82
N GLY A 41 -17.87 -0.20 -11.69
CA GLY A 41 -18.13 1.21 -11.40
C GLY A 41 -16.99 1.90 -10.65
N GLU A 42 -17.19 3.18 -10.33
CA GLU A 42 -16.23 3.98 -9.58
C GLU A 42 -16.18 3.58 -8.09
N PHE A 43 -15.02 3.78 -7.47
CA PHE A 43 -14.81 3.56 -6.04
C PHE A 43 -14.85 4.90 -5.32
N GLU A 44 -15.96 5.18 -4.63
CA GLU A 44 -16.21 6.49 -4.01
C GLU A 44 -15.38 6.78 -2.75
N THR A 45 -14.64 5.80 -2.22
CA THR A 45 -13.84 5.95 -1.00
C THR A 45 -12.41 5.47 -1.18
N TRP A 46 -11.49 6.08 -0.43
CA TRP A 46 -10.08 5.72 -0.42
C TRP A 46 -9.86 4.28 0.04
N ASP A 47 -10.64 3.84 1.03
CA ASP A 47 -10.55 2.48 1.55
C ASP A 47 -10.99 1.44 0.52
N ALA A 48 -12.05 1.72 -0.25
CA ALA A 48 -12.48 0.84 -1.33
C ALA A 48 -11.42 0.73 -2.45
N PHE A 49 -10.79 1.85 -2.83
CA PHE A 49 -9.64 1.85 -3.74
C PHE A 49 -8.51 0.96 -3.23
N LYS A 50 -8.04 1.21 -2.00
CA LYS A 50 -6.93 0.45 -1.39
C LYS A 50 -7.23 -1.04 -1.31
N GLN A 51 -8.44 -1.40 -0.90
CA GLN A 51 -8.83 -2.80 -0.78
C GLN A 51 -8.70 -3.53 -2.13
N LYS A 52 -9.20 -2.93 -3.22
CA LYS A 52 -9.08 -3.52 -4.56
C LYS A 52 -7.64 -3.55 -5.05
N PHE A 53 -6.90 -2.46 -4.85
CA PHE A 53 -5.49 -2.39 -5.23
C PHE A 53 -4.65 -3.45 -4.52
N TYR A 54 -4.82 -3.60 -3.20
CA TYR A 54 -4.10 -4.61 -2.44
C TYR A 54 -4.54 -6.04 -2.78
N GLN A 55 -5.82 -6.30 -3.07
CA GLN A 55 -6.24 -7.62 -3.52
C GLN A 55 -5.51 -8.06 -4.80
N GLN A 56 -5.25 -7.13 -5.72
CA GLN A 56 -4.55 -7.42 -6.98
C GLN A 56 -3.03 -7.55 -6.80
N TYR A 57 -2.39 -6.60 -6.11
CA TYR A 57 -0.94 -6.49 -6.07
C TYR A 57 -0.29 -7.05 -4.80
N PHE A 58 -1.08 -7.23 -3.74
CA PHE A 58 -0.64 -7.72 -2.44
C PHE A 58 -1.48 -8.91 -2.02
N LEU A 59 -1.21 -10.06 -2.65
CA LEU A 59 -1.87 -11.31 -2.35
C LEU A 59 -1.87 -11.59 -0.84
N LEU A 60 -3.02 -12.01 -0.31
CA LEU A 60 -3.19 -12.31 1.11
C LEU A 60 -2.14 -13.32 1.62
N SER A 61 -1.73 -14.27 0.78
CA SER A 61 -0.68 -15.24 1.09
C SER A 61 0.69 -14.59 1.33
N VAL A 62 1.05 -13.58 0.53
CA VAL A 62 2.27 -12.80 0.69
C VAL A 62 2.20 -11.96 1.96
N MET A 63 1.06 -11.31 2.22
CA MET A 63 0.83 -10.57 3.46
C MET A 63 0.95 -11.46 4.71
N MET A 64 0.37 -12.67 4.66
CA MET A 64 0.47 -13.64 5.75
C MET A 64 1.91 -14.14 5.94
N ARG A 65 2.67 -14.30 4.86
CA ARG A 65 4.10 -14.65 4.93
C ARG A 65 4.91 -13.52 5.57
N LEU A 66 4.77 -12.29 5.08
CA LEU A 66 5.46 -11.12 5.62
C LEU A 66 5.11 -10.91 7.11
N ARG A 67 3.85 -11.13 7.50
CA ARG A 67 3.45 -11.05 8.91
C ARG A 67 4.16 -12.09 9.78
N ARG A 68 4.34 -13.32 9.30
CA ARG A 68 5.11 -14.34 10.03
C ARG A 68 6.57 -13.95 10.14
N GLU A 69 7.19 -13.57 9.01
CA GLU A 69 8.58 -13.10 8.98
C GLU A 69 8.80 -11.93 9.95
N PHE A 70 7.86 -10.98 10.00
CA PHE A 70 7.87 -9.86 10.94
C PHE A 70 7.78 -10.31 12.41
N MET A 71 6.90 -11.27 12.72
CA MET A 71 6.77 -11.81 14.09
C MET A 71 8.02 -12.57 14.57
N ASP A 72 8.75 -13.16 13.62
CA ASP A 72 9.99 -13.88 13.89
C ASP A 72 11.21 -12.95 13.97
N LEU A 73 11.05 -11.64 13.71
CA LEU A 73 12.11 -10.66 13.86
C LEU A 73 12.53 -10.55 15.32
N ARG A 74 13.79 -10.88 15.59
CA ARG A 74 14.40 -10.74 16.91
C ARG A 74 15.75 -10.05 16.79
N GLN A 75 16.00 -9.11 17.68
CA GLN A 75 17.31 -8.50 17.84
C GLN A 75 18.30 -9.59 18.28
N GLY A 76 19.40 -9.72 17.54
CA GLY A 76 20.46 -10.66 17.90
C GLY A 76 21.13 -10.27 19.23
N PRO A 77 21.67 -11.24 19.98
CA PRO A 77 22.24 -11.00 21.32
C PRO A 77 23.43 -10.01 21.31
N GLU A 78 24.14 -9.91 20.19
CA GLU A 78 25.28 -9.00 20.00
C GLU A 78 24.94 -7.79 19.11
N GLN A 79 23.68 -7.69 18.64
CA GLN A 79 23.24 -6.61 17.78
C GLN A 79 22.79 -5.42 18.63
N THR A 80 23.28 -4.22 18.32
CA THR A 80 22.76 -2.99 18.95
C THR A 80 21.36 -2.67 18.41
N VAL A 81 20.56 -1.96 19.20
CA VAL A 81 19.21 -1.53 18.78
C VAL A 81 19.28 -0.71 17.49
N MET A 82 20.29 0.14 17.36
CA MET A 82 20.53 0.98 16.18
C MET A 82 20.84 0.14 14.93
N HIS A 83 21.73 -0.86 15.03
CA HIS A 83 22.04 -1.75 13.92
C HIS A 83 20.88 -2.71 13.58
N TYR A 84 20.00 -2.99 14.55
CA TYR A 84 18.75 -3.72 14.30
C TYR A 84 17.74 -2.85 13.55
N MET A 85 17.55 -1.59 13.96
CA MET A 85 16.69 -0.63 13.26
C MET A 85 17.14 -0.40 11.82
N ASP A 86 18.42 -0.10 11.58
CA ASP A 86 18.95 0.12 10.22
C ASP A 86 18.70 -1.07 9.27
N ARG A 87 18.72 -2.31 9.78
CA ARG A 87 18.47 -3.53 9.00
C ARG A 87 16.99 -3.67 8.59
N TYR A 88 16.08 -3.01 9.29
CA TYR A 88 14.64 -3.18 9.10
C TYR A 88 13.91 -1.89 8.77
N ASP A 89 14.63 -0.77 8.66
CA ASP A 89 14.10 0.57 8.32
C ASP A 89 13.42 0.64 6.94
N TYR A 90 13.59 -0.39 6.11
CA TYR A 90 13.02 -0.53 4.76
C TYR A 90 12.00 -1.67 4.62
N LEU A 91 11.64 -2.38 5.71
CA LEU A 91 10.52 -3.33 5.74
C LEU A 91 9.20 -2.62 6.08
#